data_AF-A0A5K0YZF4-F1
#
_entry.id   AF-A0A5K0YZF4-F1
#
_cell.length_a   1.000
_cell.length_b   1.000
_cell.length_c   1.000
_cell.angle_alpha   90.00
_cell.angle_beta   90.00
_cell.angle_gamma   90.00
#
_symmetry.space_group_name_H-M   'P 1'
#
loop_
_entity.id
_entity.type
_entity.pdbx_description
1 polymer ?
#
loop_
_entity_poly.entity_id
_entity_poly.type
_entity_poly.pdbx_seq_one_letter_code
_entity_poly.pdbx_strand_id
1 'polypeptide(L)' 'VFELISGLSINSAKCYLSLIHADPATILLAEACFRCKASSLPMDYIGLQITLLPPAPSFWNGLEQKLSNHLQ' A
#
# COMPACT_ATOMS: atom_id res chain seq x y z
N VAL A 1 -19.01 9.21 3.23
CA VAL A 1 -18.77 10.27 2.22
C VAL A 1 -18.26 9.68 0.92
N PHE A 2 -17.13 8.95 0.89
CA PHE A 2 -16.63 8.32 -0.34
C PHE A 2 -17.70 7.46 -1.03
N GLU A 3 -18.25 6.47 -0.34
CA GLU A 3 -19.27 5.56 -0.91
C GLU A 3 -20.53 6.28 -1.39
N LEU A 4 -20.93 7.35 -0.69
CA LEU A 4 -22.08 8.18 -1.08
C LEU A 4 -21.82 8.96 -2.38
N ILE A 5 -20.59 9.42 -2.60
CA ILE A 5 -20.21 10.23 -3.77
C ILE A 5 -19.84 9.34 -4.97
N SER A 6 -19.14 8.23 -4.72
CA SER A 6 -18.60 7.36 -5.77
C SER A 6 -19.50 6.18 -6.12
N GLY A 7 -20.43 5.80 -5.24
CA GLY A 7 -21.17 4.55 -5.33
C GLY A 7 -20.29 3.31 -5.10
N LEU A 8 -19.03 3.47 -4.68
CA LEU A 8 -18.08 2.38 -4.45
C LEU A 8 -17.86 2.16 -2.96
N SER A 9 -17.94 0.89 -2.54
CA SER A 9 -17.60 0.49 -1.18
C SER A 9 -16.10 0.20 -1.04
N ILE A 10 -15.53 0.55 0.12
CA ILE A 10 -14.12 0.29 0.42
C ILE A 10 -14.00 -1.07 1.12
N ASN A 11 -13.14 -1.93 0.59
CA ASN A 11 -12.81 -3.19 1.25
C ASN A 11 -11.69 -2.98 2.28
N SER A 12 -12.06 -2.62 3.52
CA SER A 12 -11.07 -2.34 4.58
C SER A 12 -10.14 -3.53 4.88
N ALA A 13 -10.58 -4.77 4.65
CA ALA A 13 -9.75 -5.96 4.84
C ALA A 13 -8.59 -6.06 3.83
N LYS A 14 -8.73 -5.43 2.66
CA LYS A 14 -7.67 -5.32 1.64
C LYS A 14 -6.96 -3.97 1.66
N CYS A 15 -7.51 -2.98 2.33
CA CYS A 15 -6.88 -1.68 2.48
C CYS A 15 -5.71 -1.73 3.45
N TYR A 16 -4.77 -0.81 3.24
CA TYR A 16 -3.61 -0.63 4.08
C TYR A 16 -3.31 0.84 4.26
N LEU A 17 -2.95 1.25 5.47
CA LEU A 17 -2.49 2.59 5.80
C LEU A 17 -1.00 2.57 6.10
N SER A 18 -0.22 3.30 5.31
CA SER A 18 1.21 3.52 5.57
C SER A 18 1.42 4.89 6.17
N LEU A 19 1.86 4.94 7.43
CA LEU A 19 2.11 6.17 8.16
C LEU A 19 3.60 6.54 8.11
N ILE A 20 3.88 7.84 8.04
CA ILE A 20 5.24 8.39 8.01
C ILE A 20 5.59 8.86 9.43
N HIS A 21 6.69 8.35 9.99
CA HIS A 21 7.19 8.70 11.34
C HIS A 21 6.15 8.55 12.47
N ALA A 22 5.18 7.63 12.33
CA ALA A 22 4.21 7.36 13.38
C ALA A 22 4.80 6.41 14.44
N ASP A 23 4.53 6.70 15.71
CA ASP A 23 4.81 5.79 16.80
C ASP A 23 3.82 4.61 16.82
N PRO A 24 4.13 3.50 17.54
CA PRO A 24 3.28 2.33 17.58
C PRO A 24 1.85 2.58 18.08
N ALA A 25 1.63 3.52 19.01
CA ALA A 25 0.30 3.81 19.51
C ALA A 25 -0.55 4.50 18.44
N THR A 26 0.05 5.41 17.67
CA THR A 26 -0.60 6.05 16.52
C THR A 26 -0.98 5.04 15.43
N ILE A 27 -0.12 4.04 15.18
CA ILE A 27 -0.42 2.96 14.23
C ILE A 27 -1.63 2.13 14.69
N LEU A 28 -1.64 1.68 15.94
CA LEU A 28 -2.75 0.90 16.51
C LEU A 28 -4.07 1.69 16.51
N LEU A 29 -4.00 2.99 16.82
CA LEU A 29 -5.15 3.87 16.77
C LEU A 29 -5.71 3.95 15.34
N ALA A 30 -4.84 4.07 14.34
CA ALA A 30 -5.26 4.09 12.94
C ALA A 30 -5.94 2.78 12.53
N GLU A 31 -5.40 1.61 12.92
CA GLU A 31 -6.04 0.33 12.65
C GLU A 31 -7.45 0.25 13.24
N ALA A 32 -7.61 0.68 14.49
CA ALA A 32 -8.91 0.68 15.17
C ALA A 32 -9.92 1.64 14.52
N CYS A 33 -9.47 2.85 14.14
CA CYS A 33 -10.33 3.86 13.52
C CYS A 33 -10.79 3.47 12.12
N PHE A 34 -9.90 2.91 11.29
CA PHE A 34 -10.17 2.64 9.87
C PHE A 34 -10.52 1.18 9.58
N ARG A 35 -10.37 0.29 10.57
CA ARG A 35 -10.63 -1.16 10.47
C ARG A 35 -9.85 -1.81 9.31
N CYS A 36 -8.66 -1.30 9.05
CA CYS A 36 -7.73 -1.81 8.05
C CYS A 36 -6.34 -1.98 8.69
N LYS A 37 -5.45 -2.70 8.01
CA LYS A 37 -4.08 -2.85 8.48
C LYS A 37 -3.34 -1.51 8.38
N ALA A 38 -2.50 -1.21 9.34
CA ALA A 38 -1.65 -0.04 9.30
C ALA A 38 -0.21 -0.37 9.71
N SER A 39 0.75 0.37 9.16
CA SER A 39 2.15 0.28 9.57
C SER A 39 2.90 1.58 9.30
N SER A 40 4.14 1.66 9.75
CA SER A 40 5.08 2.64 9.27
C SER A 40 5.80 2.16 8.00
N LEU A 41 6.30 3.11 7.20
CA LEU A 41 7.28 2.78 6.16
C LEU A 41 8.54 2.14 6.76
N PRO A 42 9.23 1.24 6.03
CA PRO A 42 8.98 0.84 4.64
C PRO A 42 7.83 -0.18 4.48
N MET A 43 7.19 -0.20 3.31
CA MET A 43 6.10 -1.14 2.99
C MET A 43 6.22 -1.68 1.56
N ASP A 44 5.90 -2.95 1.34
CA ASP A 44 5.76 -3.53 0.01
C ASP A 44 4.41 -3.16 -0.62
N TYR A 45 4.44 -2.53 -1.79
CA TYR A 45 3.26 -2.18 -2.58
C TYR A 45 3.47 -2.61 -4.03
N ILE A 46 2.59 -3.49 -4.52
CA ILE A 46 2.67 -4.07 -5.87
C ILE A 46 4.10 -4.58 -6.14
N GLY A 47 4.65 -5.37 -5.22
CA GLY A 47 5.99 -5.95 -5.34
C GLY A 47 7.17 -4.95 -5.38
N LEU A 48 6.93 -3.68 -5.05
CA LEU A 48 7.95 -2.65 -4.90
C LEU A 48 7.98 -2.20 -3.44
N GLN A 49 9.19 -2.06 -2.88
CA GLN A 49 9.33 -1.53 -1.54
C GLN A 49 9.24 -0.01 -1.59
N ILE A 50 8.19 0.55 -0.98
CA ILE A 50 8.06 1.98 -0.75
C ILE A 50 8.83 2.30 0.54
N THR A 51 9.80 3.20 0.44
CA THR A 51 10.60 3.66 1.59
C THR A 51 10.58 5.18 1.67
N LEU A 52 11.12 5.74 2.76
CA LEU A 52 11.27 7.19 2.93
C LEU A 52 12.39 7.80 2.07
N LEU A 53 13.32 6.97 1.59
CA LEU A 53 14.40 7.40 0.71
C LEU A 53 13.95 7.21 -0.75
N PRO A 54 14.42 8.06 -1.69
CA PRO A 54 14.21 7.82 -3.10
C PRO A 54 14.75 6.42 -3.43
N PRO A 55 13.89 5.47 -3.84
CA PRO A 55 14.36 4.13 -4.14
C PRO A 55 15.31 4.20 -5.33
N ALA A 56 16.35 3.37 -5.33
CA ALA A 56 17.00 3.03 -6.59
C ALA A 56 15.91 2.55 -7.57
N PRO A 57 15.97 2.93 -8.86
CA PRO A 57 14.97 2.50 -9.83
C PRO A 57 14.89 0.97 -9.79
N SER A 58 13.74 0.47 -9.36
CA SER A 58 13.44 -0.95 -9.26
C SER A 58 12.21 -1.21 -10.11
N PHE A 59 12.30 -2.21 -10.98
CA PHE A 59 11.19 -2.63 -11.81
C PHE A 59 10.34 -3.64 -11.04
N TRP A 60 9.03 -3.61 -11.27
CA TRP A 60 8.16 -4.62 -10.69
C TRP A 60 8.35 -5.96 -11.43
N ASN A 61 8.90 -6.97 -10.75
CA ASN A 61 9.18 -8.30 -11.33
C ASN A 61 7.96 -8.91 -12.05
N GLY A 62 6.74 -8.65 -11.57
CA GLY A 62 5.52 -9.14 -12.23
C GLY A 62 5.26 -8.48 -13.59
N LEU A 63 5.61 -7.21 -13.75
CA LEU A 63 5.55 -6.51 -15.04
C LEU A 63 6.67 -7.00 -15.95
N GLU A 64 7.89 -7.20 -15.43
CA GLU A 64 9.00 -7.74 -16.22
C GLU A 64 8.65 -9.10 -16.81
N GLN A 65 8.20 -10.04 -15.97
CA GLN A 65 7.80 -11.38 -16.43
C GLN A 65 6.66 -11.33 -17.43
N LYS A 66 5.64 -10.49 -17.17
CA LYS A 66 4.51 -10.35 -18.09
C LYS A 66 4.95 -9.75 -19.44
N LEU A 67 5.85 -8.77 -19.42
CA LEU A 67 6.40 -8.17 -20.63
C LEU A 67 7.27 -9.17 -21.41
N SER A 68 8.15 -9.90 -20.73
CA SER A 68 8.97 -10.96 -21.35
C SER A 68 8.10 -12.02 -22.01
N ASN A 69 7.04 -12.49 -21.34
CA ASN A 69 6.10 -13.47 -21.90
C ASN A 69 5.32 -12.95 -23.11
N HIS A 70 5.18 -11.63 -23.26
CA HIS A 70 4.53 -11.01 -24.42
C HIS A 70 5.49 -10.75 -25.59
N LEU A 71 6.80 -10.69 -25.33
CA LEU A 71 7.83 -10.42 -26.34
C LEU A 71 8.45 -11.70 -26.94
N GLN A 72 8.24 -12.86 -26.29
CA GLN A 72 8.58 -14.19 -26.81
C GLN A 72 7.43 -14.74 -27.67
#